data_AF-A0A2E1AMW0-F1
#
_entry.id   AF-A0A2E1AMW0-F1
#
_cell.length_a   1.000
_cell.length_b   1.000
_cell.length_c   1.000
_cell.angle_alpha   90.00
_cell.angle_beta   90.00
_cell.angle_gamma   90.00
#
_symmetry.space_group_name_H-M   'P 1'
#
loop_
_entity.id
_entity.type
_entity.pdbx_description
1 polymer ?
#
loop_
_entity_poly.entity_id
_entity_poly.type
_entity_poly.pdbx_seq_one_letter_code
_entity_poly.pdbx_strand_id
1 'polypeptide(L)'
;MDAFEALDMDMFIYKLIHLCCRYTDESYIDNAKEAGVDFSKTLKAVKEFDALRKMLITKVLKETPFHDSFETLKYASAVQELDNGVSCILFLTTEKKDKHHISLKKEDLSYYKSFFEIAHFEKCVCERYLSFHKQIEKDNNLFSHFAWSEWQDFSNHISVLIKLLCTEKTFL
;
A
#
# COMPACT_ATOMS: atom_id res chain seq x y z
N MET A 1 8.62 -9.96 -18.88
CA MET A 1 7.17 -10.20 -18.92
C MET A 1 6.80 -10.61 -17.52
N ASP A 2 6.27 -9.60 -16.83
CA ASP A 2 6.53 -9.36 -15.43
C ASP A 2 5.52 -10.12 -14.58
N ALA A 3 5.97 -10.81 -13.55
CA ALA A 3 5.08 -11.46 -12.59
C ALA A 3 4.06 -10.48 -11.95
N PHE A 4 4.25 -9.16 -12.10
CA PHE A 4 3.29 -8.12 -11.75
C PHE A 4 2.07 -8.01 -12.68
N GLU A 5 2.10 -8.60 -13.87
CA GLU A 5 0.94 -8.68 -14.78
C GLU A 5 -0.22 -9.49 -14.16
N ALA A 6 0.09 -10.34 -13.17
CA ALA A 6 -0.91 -11.08 -12.39
C ALA A 6 -1.63 -10.22 -11.34
N LEU A 7 -1.22 -8.97 -11.13
CA LEU A 7 -1.88 -8.06 -10.20
C LEU A 7 -3.10 -7.40 -10.87
N ASP A 8 -4.27 -7.98 -10.67
CA ASP A 8 -5.54 -7.51 -11.24
C ASP A 8 -6.50 -6.92 -10.19
N MET A 9 -7.57 -6.31 -10.71
CA MET A 9 -8.61 -5.66 -9.91
C MET A 9 -9.38 -6.65 -9.03
N ASP A 10 -9.64 -7.87 -9.51
CA ASP A 10 -10.38 -8.88 -8.76
C ASP A 10 -9.59 -9.32 -7.52
N MET A 11 -8.30 -9.64 -7.70
CA MET A 11 -7.39 -9.99 -6.62
C MET A 11 -7.23 -8.87 -5.60
N PHE A 12 -7.13 -7.61 -6.07
CA PHE A 12 -7.11 -6.45 -5.19
C PHE A 12 -8.40 -6.33 -4.37
N ILE A 13 -9.58 -6.44 -5.01
CA ILE A 13 -10.87 -6.39 -4.33
C ILE A 13 -10.97 -7.50 -3.28
N TYR A 14 -10.53 -8.72 -3.58
CA TYR A 14 -10.50 -9.81 -2.60
C TYR A 14 -9.64 -9.47 -1.37
N LYS A 15 -8.47 -8.85 -1.57
CA LYS A 15 -7.62 -8.37 -0.45
C LYS A 15 -8.30 -7.25 0.33
N LEU A 16 -8.95 -6.32 -0.35
CA LEU A 16 -9.62 -5.20 0.28
C LEU A 16 -10.79 -5.65 1.15
N ILE A 17 -11.63 -6.54 0.63
CA ILE A 17 -12.72 -7.17 1.38
C ILE A 17 -12.16 -7.83 2.64
N HIS A 18 -11.10 -8.63 2.49
CA HIS A 18 -10.48 -9.32 3.62
C HIS A 18 -10.00 -8.35 4.72
N LEU A 19 -9.33 -7.26 4.35
CA LEU A 19 -8.84 -6.25 5.30
C LEU A 19 -9.98 -5.50 5.98
N CYS A 20 -10.95 -5.01 5.22
CA CYS A 20 -12.05 -4.22 5.76
C CYS A 20 -12.93 -5.07 6.68
N CYS A 21 -13.25 -6.31 6.30
CA CYS A 21 -14.01 -7.23 7.14
C CYS A 21 -13.26 -7.56 8.43
N ARG A 22 -11.96 -7.87 8.36
CA ARG A 22 -11.12 -8.10 9.55
C ARG A 22 -11.14 -6.91 10.51
N TYR A 23 -11.22 -5.70 9.96
CA TYR A 23 -11.23 -4.46 10.73
C TYR A 23 -12.59 -4.19 11.40
N THR A 24 -13.70 -4.51 10.74
CA THR A 24 -15.06 -4.31 11.28
C THR A 24 -15.59 -5.48 12.12
N ASP A 25 -15.04 -6.68 11.91
CA ASP A 25 -15.44 -7.92 12.57
C ASP A 25 -14.20 -8.79 12.78
N GLU A 26 -13.62 -8.74 13.99
CA GLU A 26 -12.44 -9.53 14.34
C GLU A 26 -12.70 -11.04 14.25
N SER A 27 -13.97 -11.47 14.32
CA SER A 27 -14.40 -12.87 14.20
C SER A 27 -14.80 -13.26 12.79
N TYR A 28 -14.57 -12.41 11.78
CA TYR A 28 -15.00 -12.60 10.39
C TYR A 28 -14.73 -14.00 9.82
N ILE A 29 -13.52 -14.53 10.03
CA ILE A 29 -13.14 -15.85 9.49
C ILE A 29 -13.93 -16.97 10.18
N ASP A 30 -14.17 -16.86 11.48
CA ASP A 30 -14.83 -17.89 12.26
C ASP A 30 -16.34 -17.86 12.00
N ASN A 31 -16.95 -16.67 11.96
CA ASN A 31 -18.35 -16.46 11.57
C ASN A 31 -18.65 -17.04 10.17
N ALA A 32 -17.75 -16.84 9.22
CA ALA A 32 -17.92 -17.35 7.87
C ALA A 32 -17.75 -18.87 7.76
N LYS A 33 -16.84 -19.47 8.54
CA LYS A 33 -16.71 -20.93 8.65
C LYS A 33 -17.97 -21.55 9.24
N GLU A 34 -18.51 -20.95 10.31
CA GLU A 34 -19.77 -21.37 10.92
C GLU A 34 -20.95 -21.25 9.94
N ALA A 35 -20.94 -20.22 9.09
CA ALA A 35 -21.92 -20.03 8.02
C ALA A 35 -21.67 -20.87 6.75
N GLY A 36 -20.62 -21.69 6.70
CA GLY A 36 -20.31 -22.54 5.54
C GLY A 36 -19.86 -21.79 4.28
N VAL A 37 -19.35 -20.56 4.42
CA VAL A 37 -18.87 -19.75 3.30
C VAL A 37 -17.46 -20.20 2.89
N ASP A 38 -17.27 -20.52 1.60
CA ASP A 38 -15.96 -20.88 1.08
C ASP A 38 -15.11 -19.64 0.77
N PHE A 39 -14.00 -19.49 1.49
CA PHE A 39 -12.99 -18.46 1.25
C PHE A 39 -11.73 -18.95 0.55
N SER A 40 -11.69 -20.19 0.08
CA SER A 40 -10.51 -20.76 -0.58
C SER A 40 -9.97 -19.84 -1.68
N LYS A 41 -10.86 -19.32 -2.54
CA LYS A 41 -10.53 -18.37 -3.61
C LYS A 41 -10.01 -17.05 -3.06
N THR A 42 -10.73 -16.43 -2.13
CA THR A 42 -10.34 -15.15 -1.51
C THR A 42 -8.98 -15.25 -0.84
N LEU A 43 -8.76 -16.28 -0.01
CA LEU A 43 -7.50 -16.50 0.70
C LEU A 43 -6.34 -16.78 -0.25
N LYS A 44 -6.57 -17.50 -1.34
CA LYS A 44 -5.56 -17.72 -2.38
C LYS A 44 -5.16 -16.39 -3.05
N ALA A 45 -6.15 -15.60 -3.47
CA ALA A 45 -5.94 -14.28 -4.08
C ALA A 45 -5.21 -13.33 -3.12
N VAL A 46 -5.57 -13.31 -1.83
CA VAL A 46 -4.88 -12.50 -0.80
C VAL A 46 -3.41 -12.88 -0.68
N LYS A 47 -3.09 -14.18 -0.64
CA LYS A 47 -1.69 -14.64 -0.55
C LYS A 47 -0.88 -14.26 -1.79
N GLU A 48 -1.49 -14.40 -2.96
CA GLU A 48 -0.87 -14.03 -4.23
C GLU A 48 -0.62 -12.52 -4.32
N PHE A 49 -1.60 -11.71 -3.93
CA PHE A 49 -1.47 -10.27 -3.82
C PHE A 49 -0.29 -9.86 -2.93
N ASP A 50 -0.21 -10.42 -1.71
CA ASP A 50 0.87 -10.09 -0.78
C ASP A 50 2.25 -10.53 -1.29
N ALA A 51 2.33 -11.66 -2.00
CA ALA A 51 3.58 -12.12 -2.61
C ALA A 51 4.05 -11.15 -3.70
N LEU A 52 3.15 -10.75 -4.60
CA LEU A 52 3.45 -9.81 -5.68
C LEU A 52 3.82 -8.44 -5.13
N ARG A 53 3.05 -7.91 -4.19
CA ARG A 53 3.36 -6.64 -3.50
C ARG A 53 4.76 -6.65 -2.88
N LYS A 54 5.10 -7.70 -2.12
CA LYS A 54 6.42 -7.85 -1.49
C LYS A 54 7.54 -7.97 -2.51
N MET A 55 7.29 -8.64 -3.63
CA MET A 55 8.25 -8.74 -4.72
C MET A 55 8.52 -7.37 -5.35
N LEU A 56 7.50 -6.52 -5.56
CA LEU A 56 7.69 -5.16 -6.06
C LEU A 56 8.55 -4.34 -5.11
N ILE A 57 8.18 -4.32 -3.83
CA ILE A 57 8.94 -3.62 -2.78
C ILE A 57 10.39 -4.09 -2.75
N THR A 58 10.63 -5.40 -2.79
CA THR A 58 11.98 -5.95 -2.74
C THR A 58 12.80 -5.58 -3.97
N LYS A 59 12.20 -5.58 -5.17
CA LYS A 59 12.89 -5.15 -6.40
C LYS A 59 13.24 -3.68 -6.35
N VAL A 60 12.28 -2.81 -6.05
CA VAL A 60 12.49 -1.36 -5.91
C VAL A 60 13.60 -1.07 -4.90
N LEU A 61 13.61 -1.78 -3.79
CA LEU A 61 14.61 -1.60 -2.74
C LEU A 61 16.02 -2.00 -3.18
N LYS A 62 16.17 -3.03 -4.03
CA LYS A 62 17.48 -3.53 -4.45
C LYS A 62 18.02 -2.88 -5.73
N GLU A 63 17.14 -2.48 -6.62
CA GLU A 63 17.48 -2.08 -7.99
C GLU A 63 17.44 -0.55 -8.21
N THR A 64 17.23 0.25 -7.16
CA THR A 64 17.16 1.72 -7.27
C THR A 64 18.23 2.38 -6.39
N PRO A 65 18.67 3.61 -6.73
CA PRO A 65 19.65 4.35 -5.92
C PRO A 65 19.11 4.78 -4.55
N PHE A 66 17.80 4.61 -4.28
CA PHE A 66 17.14 5.02 -3.05
C PHE A 66 17.15 3.96 -1.94
N HIS A 67 17.95 2.90 -2.06
CA HIS A 67 17.99 1.74 -1.15
C HIS A 67 17.92 2.10 0.34
N ASP A 68 18.87 2.90 0.84
CA ASP A 68 18.98 3.24 2.28
C ASP A 68 17.75 4.03 2.78
N SER A 69 17.26 4.94 1.94
CA SER A 69 16.07 5.72 2.21
C SER A 69 14.82 4.85 2.28
N PHE A 70 14.67 3.90 1.35
CA PHE A 70 13.53 2.99 1.30
C PHE A 70 13.56 1.95 2.43
N GLU A 71 14.73 1.42 2.80
CA GLU A 71 14.85 0.60 4.01
C GLU A 71 14.43 1.40 5.25
N THR A 72 14.82 2.67 5.37
CA THR A 72 14.37 3.51 6.49
C THR A 72 12.84 3.72 6.48
N LEU A 73 12.25 4.02 5.32
CA LEU A 73 10.80 4.19 5.16
C LEU A 73 10.00 2.91 5.46
N LYS A 74 10.54 1.75 5.10
CA LYS A 74 9.91 0.45 5.32
C LYS A 74 9.66 0.15 6.81
N TYR A 75 10.49 0.68 7.71
CA TYR A 75 10.30 0.57 9.17
C TYR A 75 9.66 1.80 9.80
N ALA A 76 9.28 2.80 9.00
CA ALA A 76 8.54 3.95 9.50
C ALA A 76 7.09 3.55 9.78
N SER A 77 6.59 3.91 10.95
CA SER A 77 5.18 3.80 11.31
C SER A 77 4.40 5.02 10.83
N ALA A 78 4.98 6.21 10.77
CA ALA A 78 4.31 7.40 10.25
C ALA A 78 5.29 8.33 9.53
N VAL A 79 4.76 9.09 8.56
CA VAL A 79 5.52 10.07 7.78
C VAL A 79 4.83 11.43 7.86
N GLN A 80 5.60 12.46 8.17
CA GLN A 80 5.17 13.86 8.06
C GLN A 80 6.03 14.58 7.03
N GLU A 81 5.40 15.42 6.22
CA GLU A 81 6.04 16.12 5.11
C GLU A 81 6.27 17.59 5.44
N LEU A 82 7.46 18.09 5.17
CA LEU A 82 7.77 19.52 5.14
C LEU A 82 8.33 19.89 3.76
N ASP A 83 7.52 20.56 2.95
CA ASP A 83 7.85 21.01 1.59
C ASP A 83 8.16 22.51 1.60
N ASN A 84 9.29 22.91 1.01
CA ASN A 84 9.69 24.31 0.83
C ASN A 84 9.67 24.78 -0.64
N GLY A 85 9.07 24.00 -1.54
CA GLY A 85 8.92 24.28 -2.96
C GLY A 85 9.98 23.63 -3.85
N VAL A 86 11.18 23.34 -3.32
CA VAL A 86 12.31 22.76 -4.08
C VAL A 86 12.73 21.42 -3.50
N SER A 87 12.77 21.34 -2.17
CA SER A 87 13.13 20.16 -1.40
C SER A 87 12.01 19.80 -0.44
N CYS A 88 11.97 18.53 -0.09
CA CYS A 88 11.05 17.98 0.89
C CYS A 88 11.85 17.29 1.99
N ILE A 89 11.44 17.48 3.24
CA ILE A 89 11.92 16.71 4.38
C ILE A 89 10.79 15.80 4.84
N LEU A 90 11.04 14.50 4.83
CA LEU A 90 10.16 13.50 5.41
C LEU A 90 10.60 13.21 6.84
N PHE A 91 9.78 13.55 7.83
CA PHE A 91 9.97 13.18 9.22
C PHE A 91 9.31 11.82 9.47
N LEU A 92 10.11 10.86 9.89
CA LEU A 92 9.70 9.48 10.10
C LEU A 92 9.59 9.19 11.59
N THR A 93 8.44 8.64 11.97
CA THR A 93 8.28 8.00 13.28
C THR A 93 8.47 6.51 13.09
N THR A 94 9.32 5.87 13.90
CA THR A 94 9.46 4.40 13.92
C THR A 94 8.69 3.80 15.09
N GLU A 95 8.53 2.47 15.11
CA GLU A 95 7.91 1.76 16.24
C GLU A 95 8.64 2.00 17.58
N LYS A 96 9.96 2.24 17.53
CA LYS A 96 10.77 2.58 18.71
C LYS A 96 10.64 4.04 19.15
N LYS A 97 9.80 4.84 18.47
CA LYS A 97 9.67 6.30 18.64
C LYS A 97 10.94 7.09 18.33
N ASP A 98 11.89 6.48 17.63
CA ASP A 98 13.05 7.19 17.11
C ASP A 98 12.61 8.09 15.95
N LYS A 99 13.15 9.30 15.91
CA LYS A 99 12.86 10.27 14.85
C LYS A 99 13.97 10.22 13.81
N HIS A 100 13.64 9.72 12.63
CA HIS A 100 14.50 9.81 11.45
C HIS A 100 13.98 10.89 10.52
N HIS A 101 14.86 11.44 9.68
CA HIS A 101 14.44 12.31 8.61
C HIS A 101 15.14 11.93 7.32
N ILE A 102 14.44 12.13 6.21
CA ILE A 102 14.96 11.98 4.86
C ILE A 102 14.79 13.32 4.16
N SER A 103 15.89 13.89 3.70
CA SER A 103 15.88 15.07 2.84
C SER A 103 15.96 14.62 1.38
N LEU A 104 15.02 15.06 0.55
CA LEU A 104 14.92 14.66 -0.85
C LEU A 104 14.52 15.84 -1.74
N LYS A 105 14.78 15.73 -3.04
CA LYS A 105 14.29 16.71 -4.01
C LYS A 105 12.81 16.49 -4.25
N LYS A 106 12.07 17.57 -4.49
CA LYS A 106 10.62 17.50 -4.69
C LYS A 106 10.20 16.56 -5.84
N GLU A 107 11.03 16.48 -6.89
CA GLU A 107 10.81 15.55 -8.02
C GLU A 107 10.77 14.07 -7.60
N ASP A 108 11.52 13.69 -6.58
CA ASP A 108 11.61 12.31 -6.10
C ASP A 108 10.49 11.93 -5.13
N LEU A 109 9.77 12.92 -4.57
CA LEU A 109 8.77 12.71 -3.52
C LEU A 109 7.73 11.64 -3.86
N SER A 110 7.32 11.59 -5.13
CA SER A 110 6.32 10.62 -5.61
C SER A 110 6.79 9.16 -5.44
N TYR A 111 8.09 8.89 -5.59
CA TYR A 111 8.67 7.55 -5.39
C TYR A 111 8.61 7.14 -3.93
N TYR A 112 8.95 8.06 -3.03
CA TYR A 112 8.96 7.83 -1.58
C TYR A 112 7.54 7.60 -1.05
N LYS A 113 6.56 8.41 -1.49
CA LYS A 113 5.14 8.22 -1.16
C LYS A 113 4.63 6.87 -1.65
N SER A 114 4.92 6.55 -2.92
CA SER A 114 4.46 5.29 -3.52
C SER A 114 5.10 4.08 -2.85
N PHE A 115 6.39 4.15 -2.50
CA PHE A 115 7.03 3.08 -1.74
C PHE A 115 6.38 2.88 -0.38
N PHE A 116 6.13 3.96 0.36
CA PHE A 116 5.51 3.90 1.68
C PHE A 116 4.09 3.30 1.62
N GLU A 117 3.24 3.80 0.71
CA GLU A 117 1.86 3.32 0.52
C GLU A 117 1.80 1.83 0.17
N ILE A 118 2.71 1.34 -0.68
CA ILE A 118 2.73 -0.07 -1.06
C ILE A 118 3.34 -0.94 0.06
N ALA A 119 4.37 -0.46 0.75
CA ALA A 119 5.01 -1.18 1.86
C ALA A 119 4.03 -1.33 3.05
N HIS A 120 3.30 -0.27 3.37
CA HIS A 120 2.37 -0.18 4.50
C HIS A 120 0.90 -0.26 4.07
N PHE A 121 0.63 -0.88 2.92
CA PHE A 121 -0.70 -0.98 2.31
C PHE A 121 -1.83 -1.29 3.30
N GLU A 122 -1.67 -2.32 4.13
CA GLU A 122 -2.72 -2.72 5.09
C GLU A 122 -3.05 -1.60 6.08
N LYS A 123 -2.02 -0.91 6.57
CA LYS A 123 -2.18 0.21 7.48
C LYS A 123 -2.88 1.38 6.79
N CYS A 124 -2.36 1.80 5.64
CA CYS A 124 -2.87 2.95 4.88
C CYS A 124 -4.35 2.77 4.50
N VAL A 125 -4.69 1.58 3.98
CA VAL A 125 -6.08 1.24 3.63
C VAL A 125 -6.99 1.25 4.85
N CYS A 126 -6.58 0.64 5.97
CA CYS A 126 -7.40 0.61 7.19
C CYS A 126 -7.63 2.02 7.75
N GLU A 127 -6.62 2.89 7.76
CA GLU A 127 -6.75 4.27 8.20
C GLU A 127 -7.71 5.07 7.29
N ARG A 128 -7.61 4.90 5.96
CA ARG A 128 -8.54 5.53 5.01
C ARG A 128 -9.96 4.99 5.15
N TYR A 129 -10.13 3.68 5.24
CA TYR A 129 -11.44 3.05 5.43
C TYR A 129 -12.14 3.55 6.69
N LEU A 130 -11.42 3.61 7.81
CA LEU A 130 -11.92 4.15 9.07
C LEU A 130 -12.40 5.59 8.97
N SER A 131 -11.60 6.43 8.31
CA SER A 131 -11.94 7.83 8.09
C SER A 131 -13.20 7.94 7.24
N PHE A 132 -13.27 7.17 6.15
CA PHE A 132 -14.39 7.15 5.23
C PHE A 132 -15.68 6.62 5.88
N HIS A 133 -15.59 5.51 6.63
CA HIS A 133 -16.71 4.91 7.33
C HIS A 133 -17.32 5.84 8.39
N LYS A 134 -16.48 6.59 9.11
CA LYS A 134 -16.94 7.57 10.11
C LYS A 134 -17.66 8.78 9.49
N GLN A 135 -17.40 9.10 8.22
CA GLN A 135 -17.96 10.26 7.55
C GLN A 135 -19.33 9.99 6.91
N ILE A 136 -19.66 8.72 6.63
CA ILE A 136 -20.84 8.35 5.85
C ILE A 136 -21.74 7.49 6.75
N GLU A 137 -22.63 8.14 7.50
CA GLU A 137 -23.53 7.44 8.44
C GLU A 137 -24.63 6.60 7.76
N LYS A 138 -24.85 6.67 6.43
CA LYS A 138 -26.14 6.24 5.82
C LYS A 138 -26.17 5.70 4.38
N ASP A 139 -25.14 5.04 3.84
CA ASP A 139 -25.25 4.48 2.46
C ASP A 139 -24.87 3.01 2.29
N ASN A 140 -25.74 2.27 1.58
CA ASN A 140 -25.58 0.84 1.25
C ASN A 140 -24.48 0.55 0.20
N ASN A 141 -23.97 1.57 -0.49
CA ASN A 141 -22.95 1.41 -1.55
C ASN A 141 -21.53 1.85 -1.13
N LEU A 142 -21.33 2.16 0.15
CA LEU A 142 -20.07 2.66 0.73
C LEU A 142 -18.84 1.86 0.25
N PHE A 143 -18.92 0.53 0.30
CA PHE A 143 -17.79 -0.34 0.03
C PHE A 143 -17.36 -0.33 -1.44
N SER A 144 -18.31 -0.22 -2.38
CA SER A 144 -18.01 -0.24 -3.82
C SER A 144 -17.24 1.00 -4.27
N HIS A 145 -17.64 2.18 -3.78
CA HIS A 145 -16.94 3.44 -4.06
C HIS A 145 -15.56 3.48 -3.42
N PHE A 146 -15.46 3.04 -2.16
CA PHE A 146 -14.18 2.93 -1.47
C PHE A 146 -13.23 1.98 -2.22
N ALA A 147 -13.72 0.82 -2.64
CA ALA A 147 -12.92 -0.17 -3.35
C ALA A 147 -12.36 0.33 -4.68
N TRP A 148 -13.18 1.07 -5.45
CA TRP A 148 -12.72 1.68 -6.69
C TRP A 148 -11.64 2.75 -6.45
N SER A 149 -11.86 3.63 -5.48
CA SER A 149 -10.90 4.69 -5.14
C SER A 149 -9.56 4.10 -4.71
N GLU A 150 -9.58 3.13 -3.80
CA GLU A 150 -8.36 2.47 -3.33
C GLU A 150 -7.64 1.72 -4.44
N TRP A 151 -8.37 1.10 -5.37
CA TRP A 151 -7.76 0.44 -6.53
C TRP A 151 -7.03 1.42 -7.45
N GLN A 152 -7.65 2.57 -7.70
CA GLN A 152 -7.07 3.62 -8.53
C GLN A 152 -5.78 4.17 -7.91
N ASP A 153 -5.80 4.48 -6.60
CA ASP A 153 -4.63 4.99 -5.89
C ASP A 153 -3.50 3.96 -5.85
N PHE A 154 -3.84 2.71 -5.53
CA PHE A 154 -2.87 1.61 -5.52
C PHE A 154 -2.21 1.41 -6.90
N SER A 155 -3.01 1.43 -7.98
CA SER A 155 -2.51 1.29 -9.35
C SER A 155 -1.57 2.44 -9.74
N ASN A 156 -1.86 3.66 -9.28
CA ASN A 156 -0.98 4.82 -9.48
C ASN A 156 0.38 4.62 -8.80
N HIS A 157 0.39 4.21 -7.53
CA HIS A 157 1.62 3.96 -6.79
C HIS A 157 2.47 2.85 -7.43
N ILE A 158 1.85 1.77 -7.87
CA ILE A 158 2.56 0.70 -8.59
C ILE A 158 3.16 1.22 -9.89
N SER A 159 2.38 1.98 -10.66
CA SER A 159 2.86 2.56 -11.92
C SER A 159 4.08 3.46 -11.71
N VAL A 160 4.09 4.26 -10.64
CA VAL A 160 5.23 5.10 -10.25
C VAL A 160 6.47 4.25 -9.93
N LEU A 161 6.32 3.19 -9.13
CA LEU A 161 7.43 2.31 -8.76
C LEU A 161 7.97 1.49 -9.93
N ILE A 162 7.10 1.03 -10.84
CA ILE A 162 7.51 0.34 -12.08
C ILE A 162 8.26 1.31 -12.99
N LYS A 163 7.76 2.54 -13.18
CA LYS A 163 8.47 3.57 -13.96
C LYS A 163 9.85 3.87 -13.40
N LEU A 164 9.98 3.96 -12.08
CA LEU A 164 11.27 4.13 -11.42
C LEU A 164 12.22 2.98 -11.80
N LEU A 165 11.79 1.72 -11.64
CA LEU A 165 12.60 0.56 -12.03
C LEU A 165 13.02 0.56 -13.50
N CYS A 166 12.12 0.95 -14.41
CA CYS A 166 12.40 0.97 -15.84
C CYS A 166 13.31 2.13 -16.24
N THR A 167 13.15 3.30 -15.62
CA THR A 167 13.97 4.49 -15.91
C THR A 167 15.42 4.23 -15.50
N GLU A 168 15.64 3.69 -14.31
CA GLU A 168 16.99 3.38 -13.81
C GLU A 168 17.68 2.26 -14.62
N LYS A 169 16.94 1.29 -15.15
CA LYS A 169 17.49 0.27 -16.07
C LYS A 169 17.96 0.83 -17.41
N THR A 170 17.56 2.04 -17.77
CA THR A 170 17.96 2.66 -19.03
C THR A 170 19.32 3.38 -18.90
N PHE A 171 19.83 3.56 -17.67
CA PHE A 171 21.07 4.27 -17.38
C PHE A 171 22.23 3.35 -16.94
N LEU A 172 22.04 2.03 -16.93
CA LEU A 172 23.06 0.99 -16.71
C LEU A 172 23.46 0.34 -18.04
#